data_AF-A0AAJ6IAT4-F1
#
_entry.id   AF-A0AAJ6IAT4-F1
#
_cell.length_a   1.000
_cell.length_b   1.000
_cell.length_c   1.000
_cell.angle_alpha   90.00
_cell.angle_beta   90.00
_cell.angle_gamma   90.00
#
_symmetry.space_group_name_H-M   'P 1'
#
loop_
_entity.id
_entity.type
_entity.pdbx_description
1 polymer ?
#
loop_
_entity_poly.entity_id
_entity_poly.type
_entity_poly.pdbx_seq_one_letter_code
_entity_poly.pdbx_strand_id
1 'polypeptide(L)'
;MKNGELEKLLTPPEIISDQHKDNIIKLNEYNNKLKIYLVENYFKKPDILLIYLKKIGAEKIISISENIELLHRIFSNIVFFDYFKESELCVADLIKILTICNNSSEYFINRIKNEEEIINKKIKKLEVVFKSFIDNAEELYDFEFWFNDRAIKNLGEILNIIAPNDFDKEEELLNLEIGDKIKSLVVFEKIFENYYQDVKNMYESKRELNPKEKNININYFVRELRNIFESGNKIEIPNEIICELVSLIFDKQMDDTQLNNILKNSNKNISNTSYTLQFTTKENNIEEREYIKTKNCL
;
A
#
# COMPACT_ATOMS: atom_id res chain seq x y z
N MET A 1 15.94 -32.08 -20.52
CA MET A 1 17.08 -31.16 -20.27
C MET A 1 17.95 -31.74 -19.18
N LYS A 2 19.27 -31.64 -19.32
CA LYS A 2 20.21 -31.90 -18.22
C LYS A 2 20.14 -30.71 -17.25
N ASN A 3 20.34 -30.94 -15.95
CA ASN A 3 20.25 -29.89 -14.91
C ASN A 3 21.05 -28.62 -15.25
N GLY A 4 22.18 -28.75 -15.95
CA GLY A 4 23.03 -27.62 -16.34
C GLY A 4 22.44 -26.68 -17.40
N GLU A 5 21.49 -27.11 -18.24
CA GLU A 5 20.82 -26.20 -19.21
C GLU A 5 19.79 -25.31 -18.51
N LEU A 6 19.08 -25.87 -17.53
CA LEU A 6 18.13 -25.13 -16.69
C LEU A 6 18.87 -24.15 -15.79
N GLU A 7 20.01 -24.55 -15.21
CA GLU A 7 20.84 -23.64 -14.41
C GLU A 7 21.28 -22.42 -15.21
N LYS A 8 21.80 -22.61 -16.44
CA LYS A 8 22.22 -21.51 -17.32
C LYS A 8 21.08 -20.58 -17.70
N LEU A 9 19.91 -21.12 -18.02
CA LEU A 9 18.74 -20.31 -18.37
C LEU A 9 18.30 -19.42 -17.20
N LEU A 10 18.49 -19.91 -15.98
CA LEU A 10 18.07 -19.26 -14.75
C LEU A 10 19.19 -18.40 -14.10
N THR A 11 20.32 -18.20 -14.77
CA THR A 11 21.40 -17.32 -14.29
C THR A 11 21.11 -15.90 -14.78
N PRO A 12 20.93 -14.91 -13.87
CA PRO A 12 20.71 -13.52 -14.27
C PRO A 12 21.85 -12.99 -15.13
N PRO A 13 21.58 -12.07 -16.08
CA PRO A 13 22.64 -11.43 -16.85
C PRO A 13 23.51 -10.55 -15.96
N GLU A 14 24.81 -10.49 -16.27
CA GLU A 14 25.73 -9.54 -15.62
C GLU A 14 25.31 -8.09 -15.92
N ILE A 15 25.13 -7.30 -14.85
CA ILE A 15 24.74 -5.89 -14.88
C ILE A 15 26.02 -5.04 -14.78
N ILE A 16 26.21 -4.12 -15.73
CA ILE A 16 27.38 -3.23 -15.78
C ILE A 16 26.95 -1.83 -15.31
N SER A 17 27.53 -1.30 -14.23
CA SER A 17 27.01 -0.09 -13.52
C SER A 17 26.70 1.10 -14.43
N ASP A 18 27.51 1.30 -15.47
CA ASP A 18 27.47 2.52 -16.29
C ASP A 18 26.64 2.36 -17.59
N GLN A 19 26.04 1.19 -17.81
CA GLN A 19 25.30 0.85 -19.03
C GLN A 19 23.80 0.62 -18.77
N HIS A 20 23.13 1.62 -18.20
CA HIS A 20 21.72 1.52 -17.80
C HIS A 20 20.80 1.00 -18.92
N LYS A 21 20.93 1.49 -20.16
CA LYS A 21 20.09 1.07 -21.28
C LYS A 21 20.36 -0.40 -21.68
N ASP A 22 21.62 -0.79 -21.79
CA ASP A 22 21.98 -2.16 -22.18
C ASP A 22 21.61 -3.18 -21.10
N ASN A 23 21.70 -2.79 -19.82
CA ASN A 23 21.24 -3.61 -18.71
C ASN A 23 19.72 -3.86 -18.75
N ILE A 24 18.93 -2.83 -19.08
CA ILE A 24 17.48 -2.97 -19.24
C ILE A 24 17.16 -3.95 -20.38
N ILE A 25 17.84 -3.83 -21.53
CA ILE A 25 17.64 -4.73 -22.67
C ILE A 25 17.97 -6.18 -22.28
N LYS A 26 19.13 -6.41 -21.67
CA LYS A 26 19.55 -7.74 -21.19
C LYS A 26 18.56 -8.35 -20.20
N LEU A 27 18.03 -7.54 -19.28
CA LEU A 27 17.05 -8.00 -18.29
C LEU A 27 15.72 -8.37 -18.94
N ASN A 28 15.25 -7.57 -19.90
CA ASN A 28 14.03 -7.86 -20.65
C ASN A 28 14.17 -9.14 -21.50
N GLU A 29 15.29 -9.31 -22.21
CA GLU A 29 15.57 -10.53 -22.96
C GLU A 29 15.63 -11.77 -22.06
N TYR A 30 16.26 -11.64 -20.89
CA TYR A 30 16.30 -12.68 -19.87
C TYR A 30 14.89 -13.06 -19.41
N ASN A 31 14.08 -12.08 -18.99
CA ASN A 31 12.70 -12.29 -18.55
C ASN A 31 11.83 -12.95 -19.64
N ASN A 32 12.00 -12.56 -20.90
CA ASN A 32 11.29 -13.16 -22.03
C ASN A 32 11.68 -14.62 -22.25
N LYS A 33 12.98 -14.95 -22.22
CA LYS A 33 13.45 -16.35 -22.34
C LYS A 33 12.86 -17.24 -21.25
N LEU A 34 12.77 -16.72 -20.03
CA LEU A 34 12.22 -17.43 -18.89
C LEU A 34 10.72 -17.65 -19.01
N LYS A 35 10.00 -16.62 -19.45
CA LYS A 35 8.57 -16.71 -19.73
C LYS A 35 8.27 -17.79 -20.77
N ILE A 36 8.96 -17.76 -21.91
CA ILE A 36 8.81 -18.76 -22.98
C ILE A 36 9.04 -20.16 -22.42
N TYR A 37 10.13 -20.34 -21.70
CA TYR A 37 10.46 -21.64 -21.11
C TYR A 37 9.41 -22.12 -20.12
N LEU A 38 8.92 -21.24 -19.24
CA LEU A 38 7.86 -21.56 -18.28
C LEU A 38 6.59 -22.00 -19.02
N VAL A 39 6.14 -21.23 -20.01
CA VAL A 39 4.93 -21.54 -20.81
C VAL A 39 5.05 -22.91 -21.50
N GLU A 40 6.18 -23.21 -22.14
CA GLU A 40 6.37 -24.46 -22.88
C GLU A 40 6.43 -25.73 -21.99
N ASN A 41 6.73 -25.55 -20.70
CA ASN A 41 7.05 -26.65 -19.80
C ASN A 41 6.16 -26.75 -18.57
N TYR A 42 5.36 -25.73 -18.24
CA TYR A 42 4.56 -25.71 -17.00
C TYR A 42 3.66 -26.93 -16.87
N PHE A 43 2.87 -27.26 -17.88
CA PHE A 43 1.97 -28.43 -17.84
C PHE A 43 2.70 -29.78 -17.82
N LYS A 44 3.99 -29.82 -18.20
CA LYS A 44 4.83 -31.03 -18.12
C LYS A 44 5.51 -31.15 -16.75
N LYS A 45 5.89 -30.02 -16.16
CA LYS A 45 6.63 -29.94 -14.90
C LYS A 45 6.31 -28.60 -14.19
N PRO A 46 5.21 -28.54 -13.40
CA PRO A 46 4.77 -27.32 -12.74
C PRO A 46 5.80 -26.73 -11.77
N ASP A 47 6.62 -27.58 -11.15
CA ASP A 47 7.69 -27.18 -10.21
C ASP A 47 8.70 -26.19 -10.79
N ILE A 48 8.80 -26.07 -12.12
CA ILE A 48 9.66 -25.08 -12.78
C ILE A 48 9.32 -23.66 -12.32
N LEU A 49 8.05 -23.38 -12.06
CA LEU A 49 7.59 -22.09 -11.54
C LEU A 49 8.24 -21.78 -10.19
N LEU A 50 8.23 -22.72 -9.26
CA LEU A 50 8.81 -22.56 -7.93
C LEU A 50 10.33 -22.43 -7.96
N ILE A 51 11.00 -23.22 -8.82
CA ILE A 51 12.44 -23.12 -9.04
C ILE A 51 12.82 -21.71 -9.50
N TYR A 52 12.05 -21.15 -10.43
CA TYR A 52 12.27 -19.80 -10.91
C TYR A 52 12.04 -18.75 -9.82
N LEU A 53 10.90 -18.82 -9.13
CA LEU A 53 10.54 -17.88 -8.07
C LEU A 53 11.59 -17.85 -6.96
N LYS A 54 12.10 -19.04 -6.58
CA LYS A 54 13.21 -19.17 -5.65
C LYS A 54 14.45 -18.39 -6.12
N LYS A 55 14.84 -18.56 -7.38
CA LYS A 55 16.04 -17.91 -7.94
C LYS A 55 15.93 -16.39 -8.10
N ILE A 56 14.72 -15.85 -8.21
CA ILE A 56 14.52 -14.40 -8.18
C ILE A 56 14.33 -13.87 -6.76
N GLY A 57 14.60 -14.66 -5.72
CA GLY A 57 14.53 -14.25 -4.32
C GLY A 57 13.12 -14.19 -3.74
N ALA A 58 12.12 -14.83 -4.36
CA ALA A 58 10.75 -14.85 -3.84
C ALA A 58 10.52 -15.93 -2.77
N GLU A 59 11.57 -16.31 -2.03
CA GLU A 59 11.59 -17.48 -1.16
C GLU A 59 10.60 -17.39 0.00
N LYS A 60 10.46 -16.21 0.60
CA LYS A 60 9.52 -15.99 1.71
C LYS A 60 8.07 -16.07 1.25
N ILE A 61 7.72 -15.45 0.11
CA ILE A 61 6.33 -15.48 -0.35
C ILE A 61 5.92 -16.90 -0.80
N ILE A 62 6.84 -17.67 -1.40
CA ILE A 62 6.57 -19.07 -1.76
C ILE A 62 6.78 -20.05 -0.60
N SER A 63 7.32 -19.63 0.55
CA SER A 63 7.42 -20.49 1.74
C SER A 63 6.05 -20.76 2.39
N ILE A 64 5.04 -19.94 2.05
CA ILE A 64 3.66 -20.08 2.49
C ILE A 64 2.95 -21.05 1.52
N SER A 65 2.47 -22.19 2.04
CA SER A 65 1.81 -23.25 1.26
C SER A 65 0.62 -22.75 0.45
N GLU A 66 -0.21 -21.91 1.05
CA GLU A 66 -1.42 -21.35 0.45
C GLU A 66 -1.08 -20.48 -0.76
N ASN A 67 0.07 -19.80 -0.76
CA ASN A 67 0.53 -19.01 -1.91
C ASN A 67 0.96 -19.91 -3.06
N ILE A 68 1.58 -21.06 -2.79
CA ILE A 68 1.94 -22.04 -3.82
C ILE A 68 0.67 -22.60 -4.47
N GLU A 69 -0.30 -23.03 -3.65
CA GLU A 69 -1.56 -23.56 -4.13
C GLU A 69 -2.32 -22.54 -4.98
N LEU A 70 -2.41 -21.30 -4.51
CA LEU A 70 -3.07 -20.21 -5.22
C LEU A 70 -2.37 -19.90 -6.54
N LEU A 71 -1.05 -19.86 -6.55
CA LEU A 71 -0.27 -19.60 -7.75
C LEU A 71 -0.51 -20.69 -8.81
N HIS A 72 -0.49 -21.96 -8.40
CA HIS A 72 -0.79 -23.06 -9.31
C HIS A 72 -2.24 -23.02 -9.80
N ARG A 73 -3.19 -22.65 -8.94
CA ARG A 73 -4.60 -22.45 -9.31
C ARG A 73 -4.76 -21.35 -10.37
N ILE A 74 -4.09 -20.22 -10.19
CA ILE A 74 -4.09 -19.11 -11.16
C ILE A 74 -3.44 -19.56 -12.48
N PHE A 75 -2.25 -20.15 -12.41
CA PHE A 75 -1.46 -20.44 -13.61
C PHE A 75 -1.94 -21.69 -14.38
N SER A 76 -2.76 -22.55 -13.76
CA SER A 76 -3.43 -23.68 -14.44
C SER A 76 -4.75 -23.29 -15.10
N ASN A 77 -5.27 -22.09 -14.82
CA ASN A 77 -6.44 -21.56 -15.52
C ASN A 77 -6.07 -21.19 -16.96
N ILE A 78 -6.78 -21.75 -17.95
CA ILE A 78 -6.42 -21.58 -19.36
C ILE A 78 -6.54 -20.13 -19.84
N VAL A 79 -7.54 -19.40 -19.35
CA VAL A 79 -7.78 -17.99 -19.74
C VAL A 79 -6.62 -17.13 -19.24
N PHE A 80 -6.24 -17.26 -17.97
CA PHE A 80 -5.10 -16.56 -17.42
C PHE A 80 -3.78 -17.02 -18.06
N PHE A 81 -3.59 -18.32 -18.30
CA PHE A 81 -2.37 -18.86 -18.90
C PHE A 81 -2.15 -18.35 -20.32
N ASP A 82 -3.19 -18.34 -21.15
CA ASP A 82 -3.13 -17.83 -22.52
C ASP A 82 -2.86 -16.32 -22.53
N TYR A 83 -3.51 -15.56 -21.65
CA TYR A 83 -3.17 -14.15 -21.46
C TYR A 83 -1.74 -13.94 -20.98
N PHE A 84 -1.28 -14.71 -20.00
CA PHE A 84 0.09 -14.63 -19.51
C PHE A 84 1.06 -14.89 -20.65
N LYS A 85 0.81 -15.90 -21.49
CA LYS A 85 1.65 -16.24 -22.65
C LYS A 85 1.80 -15.07 -23.63
N GLU A 86 0.71 -14.40 -23.98
CA GLU A 86 0.70 -13.38 -25.05
C GLU A 86 0.96 -11.94 -24.56
N SER A 87 0.81 -11.68 -23.26
CA SER A 87 0.95 -10.34 -22.68
C SER A 87 2.41 -9.90 -22.46
N GLU A 88 2.61 -8.71 -21.92
CA GLU A 88 3.93 -8.25 -21.44
C GLU A 88 4.26 -8.73 -20.01
N LEU A 89 3.35 -9.48 -19.36
CA LEU A 89 3.61 -10.00 -18.02
C LEU A 89 4.82 -10.93 -18.01
N CYS A 90 5.70 -10.73 -17.03
CA CYS A 90 6.82 -11.60 -16.73
C CYS A 90 6.53 -12.45 -15.50
N VAL A 91 7.38 -13.45 -15.24
CA VAL A 91 7.16 -14.36 -14.10
C VAL A 91 7.25 -13.64 -12.74
N ALA A 92 8.01 -12.53 -12.66
CA ALA A 92 8.04 -11.70 -11.45
C ALA A 92 6.71 -10.98 -11.17
N ASP A 93 5.88 -10.74 -12.20
CA ASP A 93 4.57 -10.13 -12.02
C ASP A 93 3.58 -11.06 -11.32
N LEU A 94 3.80 -12.38 -11.37
CA LEU A 94 3.02 -13.33 -10.60
C LEU A 94 3.20 -13.13 -9.09
N ILE A 95 4.40 -12.71 -8.66
CA ILE A 95 4.65 -12.34 -7.26
C ILE A 95 3.86 -11.10 -6.87
N LYS A 96 3.74 -10.10 -7.76
CA LYS A 96 2.91 -8.92 -7.51
C LYS A 96 1.45 -9.32 -7.29
N ILE A 97 0.91 -10.20 -8.13
CA ILE A 97 -0.45 -10.73 -7.98
C ILE A 97 -0.62 -11.42 -6.63
N LEU A 98 0.32 -12.30 -6.23
CA LEU A 98 0.28 -12.96 -4.92
C LEU A 98 0.36 -11.97 -3.75
N THR A 99 1.22 -10.96 -3.83
CA THR A 99 1.31 -9.90 -2.83
C THR A 99 -0.04 -9.18 -2.67
N ILE A 100 -0.71 -8.85 -3.78
CA ILE A 100 -2.05 -8.24 -3.72
C ILE A 100 -3.06 -9.20 -3.07
N CYS A 101 -3.01 -10.49 -3.42
CA CYS A 101 -3.88 -11.51 -2.81
C CYS A 101 -3.72 -11.52 -1.29
N ASN A 102 -2.48 -11.57 -0.80
CA ASN A 102 -2.17 -11.57 0.63
C ASN A 102 -2.67 -10.29 1.32
N ASN A 103 -2.46 -9.13 0.68
CA ASN A 103 -2.94 -7.86 1.19
C ASN A 103 -4.47 -7.70 1.10
N SER A 104 -5.15 -8.56 0.33
CA SER A 104 -6.62 -8.62 0.27
C SER A 104 -7.23 -9.66 1.21
N SER A 105 -6.41 -10.42 1.95
CA SER A 105 -6.88 -11.42 2.91
C SER A 105 -7.70 -10.78 4.03
N GLU A 106 -8.61 -11.56 4.61
CA GLU A 106 -9.42 -11.10 5.74
C GLU A 106 -8.56 -10.65 6.92
N TYR A 107 -7.45 -11.35 7.19
CA TYR A 107 -6.48 -10.97 8.20
C TYR A 107 -5.92 -9.57 7.97
N PHE A 108 -5.41 -9.29 6.76
CA PHE A 108 -4.81 -8.01 6.45
C PHE A 108 -5.85 -6.88 6.45
N ILE A 109 -7.04 -7.12 5.88
CA ILE A 109 -8.13 -6.16 5.88
C ILE A 109 -8.58 -5.83 7.31
N ASN A 110 -8.69 -6.82 8.19
CA ASN A 110 -9.07 -6.58 9.59
C ASN A 110 -7.99 -5.81 10.36
N ARG A 111 -6.71 -6.05 10.06
CA ARG A 111 -5.61 -5.23 10.60
C ARG A 111 -5.76 -3.77 10.18
N ILE A 112 -5.97 -3.48 8.89
CA ILE A 112 -6.17 -2.10 8.41
C ILE A 112 -7.38 -1.46 9.11
N LYS A 113 -8.51 -2.18 9.22
CA LYS A 113 -9.70 -1.66 9.92
C LYS A 113 -9.40 -1.27 11.36
N ASN A 114 -8.64 -2.09 12.08
CA ASN A 114 -8.26 -1.80 13.46
C ASN A 114 -7.36 -0.56 13.56
N GLU A 115 -6.39 -0.42 12.66
CA GLU A 115 -5.52 0.76 12.58
C GLU A 115 -6.35 2.03 12.27
N GLU A 116 -7.26 1.96 11.29
CA GLU A 116 -8.20 3.04 10.97
C GLU A 116 -9.11 3.39 12.17
N GLU A 117 -9.57 2.40 12.94
CA GLU A 117 -10.41 2.63 14.12
C GLU A 117 -9.64 3.33 15.25
N ILE A 118 -8.38 2.95 15.49
CA ILE A 118 -7.51 3.60 16.48
C ILE A 118 -7.32 5.08 16.12
N ILE A 119 -7.05 5.39 14.86
CA ILE A 119 -6.88 6.77 14.42
C ILE A 119 -8.19 7.55 14.53
N ASN A 120 -9.31 6.96 14.12
CA ASN A 120 -10.64 7.57 14.28
C ASN A 120 -10.96 7.88 15.76
N LYS A 121 -10.59 7.00 16.69
CA LYS A 121 -10.74 7.26 18.15
C LYS A 121 -9.89 8.44 18.60
N LYS A 122 -8.66 8.59 18.09
CA LYS A 122 -7.80 9.75 18.37
C LYS A 122 -8.42 11.04 17.86
N ILE A 123 -8.93 11.06 16.62
CA ILE A 123 -9.61 12.22 16.02
C ILE A 123 -10.85 12.62 16.84
N LYS A 124 -11.69 11.66 17.24
CA LYS A 124 -12.87 11.94 18.09
C LYS A 124 -12.51 12.51 19.45
N LYS A 125 -11.43 12.02 20.08
CA LYS A 125 -10.94 12.58 21.35
C LYS A 125 -10.51 14.04 21.17
N LEU A 126 -9.80 14.36 20.09
CA LEU A 126 -9.42 15.73 19.75
C LEU A 126 -10.66 16.63 19.58
N GLU A 127 -11.71 16.14 18.90
CA GLU A 127 -12.97 16.88 18.74
C GLU A 127 -13.66 17.18 20.08
N VAL A 128 -13.69 16.23 21.01
CA VAL A 128 -14.28 16.42 22.36
C VAL A 128 -13.48 17.42 23.17
N VAL A 129 -12.15 17.32 23.16
CA VAL A 129 -11.26 18.27 23.83
C VAL A 129 -11.47 19.69 23.28
N PHE A 130 -11.64 19.82 21.97
CA PHE A 130 -11.93 21.09 21.32
C PHE A 130 -13.27 21.69 21.73
N LYS A 131 -14.35 20.91 21.66
CA LYS A 131 -15.68 21.38 22.07
C LYS A 131 -15.68 21.85 23.52
N SER A 132 -15.05 21.06 24.41
CA SER A 132 -14.87 21.46 25.82
C SER A 132 -14.04 22.73 25.99
N PHE A 133 -13.09 23.03 25.11
CA PHE A 133 -12.35 24.29 25.15
C PHE A 133 -13.25 25.47 24.79
N ILE A 134 -14.02 25.36 23.70
CA ILE A 134 -14.97 26.40 23.26
C ILE A 134 -16.03 26.67 24.32
N ASP A 135 -16.65 25.62 24.85
CA ASP A 135 -17.77 25.73 25.80
C ASP A 135 -17.36 26.39 27.13
N ASN A 136 -16.10 26.30 27.55
CA ASN A 136 -15.61 26.87 28.82
C ASN A 136 -14.84 28.20 28.63
N ALA A 137 -14.67 28.69 27.40
CA ALA A 137 -13.90 29.90 27.14
C ALA A 137 -14.65 31.20 27.52
N GLU A 138 -15.97 31.16 27.74
CA GLU A 138 -16.77 32.31 28.19
C GLU A 138 -16.54 32.68 29.67
N GLU A 139 -16.10 31.74 30.51
CA GLU A 139 -15.81 31.97 31.94
C GLU A 139 -14.35 32.49 32.14
N LEU A 140 -14.11 33.70 31.61
CA LEU A 140 -12.81 34.35 31.38
C LEU A 140 -11.83 34.53 32.57
N TYR A 141 -12.20 34.20 33.82
CA TYR A 141 -11.29 34.32 34.98
C TYR A 141 -10.47 33.04 35.25
N ASP A 142 -10.98 31.87 34.84
CA ASP A 142 -10.25 30.59 34.90
C ASP A 142 -9.40 30.35 33.66
N PHE A 143 -9.54 31.19 32.62
CA PHE A 143 -8.84 31.04 31.34
C PHE A 143 -7.33 31.19 31.47
N GLU A 144 -6.81 32.13 32.25
CA GLU A 144 -5.36 32.37 32.37
C GLU A 144 -4.66 31.27 33.20
N PHE A 145 -5.35 30.72 34.20
CA PHE A 145 -4.86 29.60 35.01
C PHE A 145 -4.97 28.26 34.25
N TRP A 146 -6.07 28.05 33.52
CA TRP A 146 -6.30 26.87 32.69
C TRP A 146 -5.45 26.85 31.41
N PHE A 147 -5.23 28.00 30.76
CA PHE A 147 -4.38 28.15 29.57
C PHE A 147 -2.93 27.80 29.88
N ASN A 148 -2.40 28.31 30.99
CA ASN A 148 -1.04 27.98 31.43
C ASN A 148 -0.90 26.51 31.87
N ASP A 149 -1.91 25.90 32.52
CA ASP A 149 -1.79 24.53 33.05
C ASP A 149 -2.17 23.42 32.04
N ARG A 150 -3.20 23.61 31.21
CA ARG A 150 -3.74 22.56 30.32
C ARG A 150 -3.57 22.84 28.83
N ALA A 151 -3.66 24.09 28.37
CA ALA A 151 -3.50 24.37 26.93
C ALA A 151 -2.04 24.14 26.51
N ILE A 152 -1.06 24.64 27.27
CA ILE A 152 0.37 24.38 27.06
C ILE A 152 0.69 22.88 27.16
N LYS A 153 0.08 22.18 28.12
CA LYS A 153 0.29 20.72 28.29
C LYS A 153 -0.30 19.90 27.14
N ASN A 154 -1.51 20.22 26.68
CA ASN A 154 -2.13 19.56 25.54
C ASN A 154 -1.44 19.91 24.22
N LEU A 155 -0.99 21.16 24.04
CA LEU A 155 -0.12 21.57 22.92
C LEU A 155 1.21 20.82 22.97
N GLY A 156 1.81 20.63 24.15
CA GLY A 156 3.01 19.83 24.35
C GLY A 156 2.80 18.35 23.99
N GLU A 157 1.67 17.75 24.37
CA GLU A 157 1.30 16.38 23.99
C GLU A 157 1.07 16.25 22.48
N ILE A 158 0.37 17.20 21.86
CA ILE A 158 0.17 17.27 20.40
C ILE A 158 1.52 17.40 19.69
N LEU A 159 2.39 18.30 20.15
CA LEU A 159 3.72 18.49 19.57
C LEU A 159 4.64 17.28 19.80
N ASN A 160 4.50 16.54 20.90
CA ASN A 160 5.24 15.29 21.15
C ASN A 160 4.75 14.12 20.28
N ILE A 161 3.49 14.13 19.86
CA ILE A 161 2.95 13.17 18.88
C ILE A 161 3.49 13.45 17.46
N ILE A 162 3.77 14.72 17.14
CA ILE A 162 4.15 15.18 15.80
C ILE A 162 5.67 15.22 15.60
N ALA A 163 6.45 15.66 16.59
CA ALA A 163 7.91 15.80 16.53
C ALA A 163 8.52 15.58 17.93
N PRO A 164 8.98 14.36 18.26
CA PRO A 164 9.41 14.02 19.62
C PRO A 164 10.64 14.80 20.15
N ASN A 165 11.44 15.41 19.27
CA ASN A 165 12.81 15.84 19.60
C ASN A 165 13.22 17.28 19.22
N ASP A 166 12.35 18.15 18.69
CA ASP A 166 12.84 19.34 17.95
C ASP A 166 12.29 20.74 18.34
N PHE A 167 11.69 20.92 19.52
CA PHE A 167 11.24 22.28 19.91
C PHE A 167 11.48 22.57 21.40
N ASP A 168 12.05 23.75 21.69
CA ASP A 168 11.96 24.40 23.00
C ASP A 168 10.58 25.08 23.08
N LYS A 169 9.60 24.30 23.53
CA LYS A 169 8.15 24.53 23.34
C LYS A 169 7.52 25.60 24.25
N GLU A 170 8.19 26.04 25.32
CA GLU A 170 7.56 26.92 26.32
C GLU A 170 7.66 28.42 25.99
N GLU A 171 8.77 28.88 25.40
CA GLU A 171 9.08 30.31 25.28
C GLU A 171 8.31 31.01 24.16
N GLU A 172 8.00 30.31 23.06
CA GLU A 172 7.21 30.87 21.95
C GLU A 172 5.70 30.95 22.25
N LEU A 173 5.16 30.06 23.11
CA LEU A 173 3.75 30.05 23.50
C LEU A 173 3.39 31.18 24.48
N LEU A 174 4.36 31.64 25.28
CA LEU A 174 4.18 32.69 26.29
C LEU A 174 4.08 34.11 25.72
N ASN A 175 4.50 34.34 24.47
CA ASN A 175 4.57 35.68 23.86
C ASN A 175 3.28 36.17 23.17
N LEU A 176 2.17 35.42 23.27
CA LEU A 176 0.87 35.85 22.77
C LEU A 176 0.17 36.77 23.80
N GLU A 177 0.51 38.06 23.80
CA GLU A 177 -0.03 39.07 24.72
C GLU A 177 -1.58 39.14 24.69
N ILE A 178 -2.16 38.96 25.88
CA ILE A 178 -3.59 38.67 26.11
C ILE A 178 -4.42 39.98 26.23
N GLY A 179 -4.14 41.00 25.40
CA GLY A 179 -4.83 42.29 25.43
C GLY A 179 -6.05 42.40 24.50
N ASP A 180 -6.11 41.57 23.44
CA ASP A 180 -7.12 41.57 22.37
C ASP A 180 -8.17 40.43 22.52
N LYS A 181 -8.53 40.11 23.78
CA LYS A 181 -9.11 38.82 24.20
C LYS A 181 -10.29 38.27 23.37
N ILE A 182 -11.17 39.11 22.81
CA ILE A 182 -12.31 38.63 21.99
C ILE A 182 -11.91 38.32 20.53
N LYS A 183 -10.98 39.07 19.94
CA LYS A 183 -10.44 38.75 18.60
C LYS A 183 -9.55 37.51 18.65
N SER A 184 -8.86 37.31 19.77
CA SER A 184 -7.99 36.15 19.96
C SER A 184 -8.77 34.83 19.96
N LEU A 185 -9.92 34.75 20.64
CA LEU A 185 -10.75 33.54 20.70
C LEU A 185 -11.27 33.11 19.32
N VAL A 186 -11.79 34.05 18.53
CA VAL A 186 -12.23 33.79 17.15
C VAL A 186 -11.06 33.36 16.25
N VAL A 187 -9.86 33.93 16.46
CA VAL A 187 -8.65 33.54 15.75
C VAL A 187 -8.19 32.14 16.16
N PHE A 188 -8.21 31.81 17.45
CA PHE A 188 -7.87 30.48 17.98
C PHE A 188 -8.85 29.39 17.54
N GLU A 189 -10.15 29.67 17.61
CA GLU A 189 -11.21 28.83 17.04
C GLU A 189 -10.91 28.51 15.57
N LYS A 190 -10.58 29.53 14.79
CA LYS A 190 -10.29 29.37 13.36
C LYS A 190 -8.99 28.59 13.11
N ILE A 191 -7.94 28.82 13.90
CA ILE A 191 -6.68 28.07 13.79
C ILE A 191 -6.90 26.60 14.13
N PHE A 192 -7.64 26.31 15.20
CA PHE A 192 -7.89 24.93 15.62
C PHE A 192 -8.88 24.22 14.68
N GLU A 193 -9.93 24.89 14.22
CA GLU A 193 -10.85 24.34 13.21
C GLU A 193 -10.09 23.99 11.92
N ASN A 194 -9.24 24.89 11.43
CA ASN A 194 -8.36 24.61 10.30
C ASN A 194 -7.47 23.39 10.58
N TYR A 195 -6.83 23.32 11.75
CA TYR A 195 -6.00 22.18 12.14
C TYR A 195 -6.79 20.86 12.21
N TYR A 196 -7.98 20.86 12.81
CA TYR A 196 -8.85 19.69 12.86
C TYR A 196 -9.24 19.23 11.46
N GLN A 197 -9.63 20.17 10.58
CA GLN A 197 -9.93 19.86 9.19
C GLN A 197 -8.69 19.35 8.46
N ASP A 198 -7.49 19.91 8.70
CA ASP A 198 -6.25 19.44 8.10
C ASP A 198 -5.89 18.02 8.54
N VAL A 199 -5.98 17.70 9.84
CA VAL A 199 -5.75 16.34 10.37
C VAL A 199 -6.78 15.36 9.79
N LYS A 200 -8.05 15.76 9.73
CA LYS A 200 -9.12 14.95 9.16
C LYS A 200 -8.90 14.71 7.67
N ASN A 201 -8.59 15.74 6.90
CA ASN A 201 -8.31 15.66 5.46
C ASN A 201 -7.05 14.82 5.18
N MET A 202 -5.99 14.98 5.98
CA MET A 202 -4.76 14.19 5.91
C MET A 202 -5.01 12.71 6.21
N TYR A 203 -5.90 12.40 7.15
CA TYR A 203 -6.28 11.03 7.44
C TYR A 203 -7.18 10.44 6.34
N GLU A 204 -8.22 11.18 5.93
CA GLU A 204 -9.13 10.78 4.85
C GLU A 204 -8.39 10.57 3.53
N SER A 205 -7.33 11.35 3.27
CA SER A 205 -6.48 11.17 2.10
C SER A 205 -5.61 9.92 2.15
N LYS A 206 -5.25 9.43 3.35
CA LYS A 206 -4.43 8.22 3.56
C LYS A 206 -5.26 6.95 3.76
N ARG A 207 -6.58 7.06 3.76
CA ARG A 207 -7.52 5.98 4.04
C ARG A 207 -7.55 4.95 2.92
N GLU A 208 -7.38 3.69 3.28
CA GLU A 208 -7.29 2.59 2.31
C GLU A 208 -8.66 1.95 2.03
N LEU A 209 -9.48 1.86 3.07
CA LEU A 209 -10.77 1.20 2.99
C LEU A 209 -11.90 2.21 2.85
N ASN A 210 -12.85 1.89 1.99
CA ASN A 210 -14.10 2.64 1.93
C ASN A 210 -15.05 2.08 3.01
N PRO A 211 -15.49 2.88 3.99
CA PRO A 211 -16.31 2.40 5.11
C PRO A 211 -17.69 1.89 4.68
N LYS A 212 -18.18 2.30 3.51
CA LYS A 212 -19.51 1.95 3.00
C LYS A 212 -19.49 0.77 2.04
N GLU A 213 -18.31 0.22 1.71
CA GLU A 213 -18.18 -0.87 0.77
C GLU A 213 -18.55 -2.22 1.38
N LYS A 214 -19.35 -2.99 0.64
CA LYS A 214 -19.50 -4.44 0.84
C LYS A 214 -18.40 -5.16 0.06
N ASN A 215 -18.00 -6.35 0.51
CA ASN A 215 -16.93 -7.16 -0.10
C ASN A 215 -15.56 -6.45 -0.17
N ILE A 216 -15.17 -5.82 0.94
CA ILE A 216 -13.96 -4.98 1.04
C ILE A 216 -12.72 -5.68 0.46
N ASN A 217 -12.53 -6.97 0.75
CA ASN A 217 -11.40 -7.77 0.27
C ASN A 217 -11.30 -7.79 -1.26
N ILE A 218 -12.41 -8.12 -1.94
CA ILE A 218 -12.46 -8.18 -3.40
C ILE A 218 -12.27 -6.80 -4.01
N ASN A 219 -12.96 -5.79 -3.48
CA ASN A 219 -12.85 -4.43 -4.00
C ASN A 219 -11.43 -3.89 -3.83
N TYR A 220 -10.78 -4.20 -2.72
CA TYR A 220 -9.39 -3.85 -2.46
C TYR A 220 -8.46 -4.57 -3.44
N PHE A 221 -8.63 -5.88 -3.64
CA PHE A 221 -7.88 -6.67 -4.62
C PHE A 221 -7.94 -6.05 -6.03
N VAL A 222 -9.15 -5.78 -6.53
CA VAL A 222 -9.37 -5.20 -7.87
C VAL A 222 -8.68 -3.84 -8.02
N ARG A 223 -8.81 -2.97 -7.01
CA ARG A 223 -8.20 -1.63 -7.02
C ARG A 223 -6.67 -1.71 -7.02
N GLU A 224 -6.09 -2.52 -6.15
CA GLU A 224 -4.64 -2.67 -6.05
C GLU A 224 -4.05 -3.32 -7.31
N LEU A 225 -4.75 -4.29 -7.92
CA LEU A 225 -4.32 -4.91 -9.17
C LEU A 225 -4.28 -3.90 -10.32
N ARG A 226 -5.31 -3.07 -10.48
CA ARG A 226 -5.28 -1.94 -11.44
C ARG A 226 -4.12 -0.99 -11.13
N ASN A 227 -3.99 -0.56 -9.88
CA ASN A 227 -2.96 0.40 -9.50
C ASN A 227 -1.54 -0.14 -9.78
N ILE A 228 -1.20 -1.37 -9.40
CA ILE A 228 0.17 -1.88 -9.57
C ILE A 228 0.58 -2.01 -11.04
N PHE A 229 -0.34 -2.47 -11.88
CA PHE A 229 -0.02 -2.80 -13.26
C PHE A 229 -0.17 -1.61 -14.20
N GLU A 230 -1.15 -0.75 -13.95
CA GLU A 230 -1.39 0.44 -14.77
C GLU A 230 -0.57 1.64 -14.31
N SER A 231 -0.26 1.76 -13.00
CA SER A 231 0.66 2.79 -12.52
C SER A 231 2.12 2.34 -12.68
N GLY A 232 2.97 3.22 -13.22
CA GLY A 232 4.40 2.98 -13.41
C GLY A 232 4.76 2.11 -14.62
N ASN A 233 4.19 0.90 -14.75
CA ASN A 233 4.60 -0.08 -15.77
C ASN A 233 3.75 -0.07 -17.05
N LYS A 234 2.59 0.61 -17.06
CA LYS A 234 1.65 0.67 -18.20
C LYS A 234 1.26 -0.70 -18.77
N ILE A 235 1.27 -1.76 -17.96
CA ILE A 235 0.75 -3.06 -18.38
C ILE A 235 -0.75 -3.01 -18.14
N GLU A 236 -1.52 -3.03 -19.22
CA GLU A 236 -2.97 -3.08 -19.14
C GLU A 236 -3.42 -4.54 -18.93
N ILE A 237 -4.05 -4.82 -17.78
CA ILE A 237 -4.70 -6.11 -17.53
C ILE A 237 -6.15 -6.01 -18.01
N PRO A 238 -6.60 -6.80 -18.99
CA PRO A 238 -7.99 -6.74 -19.44
C PRO A 238 -8.97 -7.01 -18.31
N ASN A 239 -10.15 -6.38 -18.33
CA ASN A 239 -11.18 -6.60 -17.31
C ASN A 239 -11.53 -8.09 -17.15
N GLU A 240 -11.62 -8.82 -18.27
CA GLU A 240 -11.86 -10.27 -18.30
C GLU A 240 -10.87 -11.03 -17.42
N ILE A 241 -9.59 -10.68 -17.49
CA ILE A 241 -8.54 -11.31 -16.67
C ILE A 241 -8.70 -10.96 -15.20
N ILE A 242 -9.11 -9.73 -14.87
CA ILE A 242 -9.37 -9.35 -13.47
C ILE A 242 -10.58 -10.13 -12.92
N CYS A 243 -11.66 -10.24 -13.70
CA CYS A 243 -12.85 -11.02 -13.32
C CYS A 243 -12.52 -12.51 -13.13
N GLU A 244 -11.66 -13.07 -13.99
CA GLU A 244 -11.19 -14.45 -13.88
C GLU A 244 -10.37 -14.64 -12.60
N LEU A 245 -9.43 -13.73 -12.31
CA LEU A 245 -8.65 -13.75 -11.07
C LEU A 245 -9.56 -13.66 -9.84
N VAL A 246 -10.55 -12.76 -9.83
CA VAL A 246 -11.51 -12.66 -8.73
C VAL A 246 -12.28 -13.97 -8.54
N SER A 247 -12.69 -14.60 -9.64
CA SER A 247 -13.40 -15.90 -9.60
C SER A 247 -12.51 -17.01 -9.03
N LEU A 248 -11.23 -17.04 -9.39
CA LEU A 248 -10.28 -18.03 -8.90
C LEU A 248 -9.86 -17.82 -7.45
N ILE A 249 -9.73 -16.58 -7.00
CA ILE A 249 -9.21 -16.26 -5.66
C ILE A 249 -10.32 -16.27 -4.60
N PHE A 250 -11.51 -15.75 -4.94
CA PHE A 250 -12.59 -15.53 -3.98
C PHE A 250 -13.82 -16.41 -4.20
N ASP A 251 -13.74 -17.36 -5.14
CA ASP A 251 -14.86 -18.24 -5.53
C ASP A 251 -16.14 -17.45 -5.83
N LYS A 252 -15.98 -16.30 -6.50
CA LYS A 252 -17.06 -15.35 -6.75
C LYS A 252 -17.03 -14.82 -8.17
N GLN A 253 -18.15 -14.99 -8.86
CA GLN A 253 -18.35 -14.41 -10.18
C GLN A 253 -18.40 -12.87 -10.11
N MET A 254 -17.75 -12.23 -11.06
CA MET A 254 -17.73 -10.79 -11.24
C MET A 254 -17.94 -10.44 -12.71
N ASP A 255 -18.79 -9.45 -12.98
CA ASP A 255 -18.99 -8.91 -14.31
C ASP A 255 -18.33 -7.53 -14.48
N ASP A 256 -18.23 -7.07 -15.73
CA ASP A 256 -17.67 -5.77 -16.09
C ASP A 256 -18.37 -4.59 -15.41
N THR A 257 -19.68 -4.68 -15.17
CA THR A 257 -20.44 -3.60 -14.53
C THR A 257 -20.05 -3.48 -13.07
N GLN A 258 -19.94 -4.61 -12.38
CA GLN A 258 -19.48 -4.68 -11.00
C GLN A 258 -18.03 -4.19 -10.86
N LEU A 259 -17.14 -4.64 -11.75
CA LEU A 259 -15.74 -4.20 -11.78
C LEU A 259 -15.65 -2.68 -12.00
N ASN A 260 -16.33 -2.14 -13.01
CA ASN A 260 -16.33 -0.70 -13.29
C ASN A 260 -16.89 0.12 -12.13
N ASN A 261 -17.87 -0.40 -11.39
CA ASN A 261 -18.38 0.25 -10.19
C ASN A 261 -17.35 0.29 -9.06
N ILE A 262 -16.55 -0.77 -8.88
CA ILE A 262 -15.45 -0.78 -7.91
C ILE A 262 -14.41 0.29 -8.28
N LEU A 263 -14.04 0.38 -9.56
CA LEU A 263 -13.04 1.34 -10.02
C LEU A 263 -13.51 2.79 -9.92
N LYS A 264 -14.79 3.07 -10.23
CA LYS A 264 -15.39 4.40 -10.09
C LYS A 264 -15.50 4.86 -8.63
N ASN A 265 -15.76 3.93 -7.72
CA ASN A 265 -15.90 4.20 -6.29
C ASN A 265 -14.57 4.14 -5.53
N SER A 266 -13.45 3.96 -6.24
CA SER A 266 -12.13 4.04 -5.62
C SER A 266 -11.94 5.42 -4.99
N ASN A 267 -11.46 5.46 -3.74
CA ASN A 267 -11.00 6.72 -3.17
C ASN A 267 -9.93 7.28 -4.12
N LYS A 268 -10.19 8.47 -4.69
CA LYS A 268 -9.29 9.13 -5.66
C LYS A 268 -7.83 9.26 -5.17
N ASN A 269 -7.58 9.10 -3.87
CA ASN A 269 -6.28 9.21 -3.23
C ASN A 269 -5.50 7.87 -3.10
N ILE A 270 -6.11 6.72 -3.43
CA ILE A 270 -5.41 5.42 -3.44
C ILE A 270 -4.34 5.38 -4.56
N SER A 271 -4.46 6.27 -5.56
CA SER A 271 -3.52 6.44 -6.67
C SER A 271 -2.09 6.83 -6.27
N ASN A 272 -1.84 7.12 -4.98
CA ASN A 272 -0.50 7.47 -4.49
C ASN A 272 0.28 6.28 -3.93
N THR A 273 -0.19 5.06 -4.17
CA THR A 273 0.49 3.88 -3.69
C THR A 273 1.43 3.32 -4.75
N SER A 274 2.71 3.32 -4.44
CA SER A 274 3.74 2.64 -5.23
C SER A 274 4.02 1.27 -4.62
N TYR A 275 4.47 0.33 -5.44
CA TYR A 275 5.02 -0.92 -4.94
C TYR A 275 6.51 -0.89 -5.21
N THR A 276 7.29 -0.85 -4.13
CA THR A 276 8.74 -0.82 -4.24
C THR A 276 9.25 -2.24 -4.06
N LEU A 277 10.13 -2.65 -4.96
CA LEU A 277 10.86 -3.91 -4.81
C LEU A 277 11.94 -3.71 -3.75
N GLN A 278 11.82 -4.37 -2.61
CA GLN A 278 12.84 -4.36 -1.58
C GLN A 278 13.76 -5.56 -1.77
N PHE A 279 15.08 -5.32 -1.65
CA PHE A 279 16.10 -6.34 -1.67
C PHE A 279 16.67 -6.52 -0.26
N THR A 280 16.79 -7.76 0.20
CA THR A 280 17.59 -8.11 1.38
C THR A 280 18.87 -8.77 0.90
N THR A 281 20.03 -8.24 1.32
CA THR A 281 21.34 -8.76 0.94
C THR A 281 22.13 -9.21 2.16
N LYS A 282 22.89 -10.29 1.99
CA LYS A 282 23.97 -10.71 2.89
C LYS A 282 25.16 -11.06 2.00
N GLU A 283 26.31 -10.47 2.32
CA GLU A 283 27.61 -10.77 1.68
C GLU A 283 27.53 -10.89 0.14
N ASN A 284 27.05 -9.83 -0.52
CA ASN A 284 27.01 -9.66 -1.98
C ASN A 284 26.02 -10.54 -2.77
N ASN A 285 25.16 -11.33 -2.11
CA ASN A 285 24.05 -12.04 -2.77
C ASN A 285 22.70 -11.38 -2.44
N ILE A 286 21.80 -11.30 -3.43
CA ILE A 286 20.38 -10.99 -3.19
C ILE A 286 19.76 -12.25 -2.57
N GLU A 287 19.46 -12.20 -1.27
CA GLU A 287 18.77 -13.30 -0.58
C GLU A 287 17.27 -13.23 -0.85
N GLU A 288 16.70 -12.02 -0.85
CA GLU A 288 15.25 -11.89 -0.88
C GLU A 288 14.76 -10.70 -1.70
N ARG A 289 13.63 -10.89 -2.37
CA ARG A 289 12.88 -9.88 -3.11
C ARG A 289 11.43 -9.91 -2.65
N GLU A 290 11.01 -8.82 -2.02
CA GLU A 290 9.62 -8.61 -1.59
C GLU A 290 9.08 -7.33 -2.23
N TYR A 291 7.87 -7.40 -2.80
CA TYR A 291 7.15 -6.19 -3.19
C TYR A 291 6.43 -5.65 -1.97
N ILE A 292 6.82 -4.45 -1.55
CA ILE A 292 6.20 -3.78 -0.41
C ILE A 292 5.40 -2.60 -0.91
N LYS A 293 4.17 -2.50 -0.40
CA LYS A 293 3.28 -1.37 -0.61
C LYS A 293 3.87 -0.14 0.08
N THR A 294 4.27 0.86 -0.69
CA THR A 294 4.79 2.15 -0.22
C THR A 294 3.78 3.25 -0.52
N LYS A 295 3.36 3.98 0.53
CA LYS A 295 2.49 5.15 0.37
C LYS A 295 3.35 6.38 0.08
N ASN A 296 3.19 6.98 -1.09
CA ASN A 296 3.80 8.28 -1.36
C ASN A 296 3.00 9.34 -0.59
N CYS A 297 3.66 10.09 0.30
CA CYS A 297 3.06 11.27 0.90
C CYS A 297 3.09 12.39 -0.15
N LEU A 298 1.93 12.92 -0.51
CA LEU A 298 1.82 14.24 -1.12
C LEU A 298 2.02 15.31 -0.05
#